data_AF-A0A8T7L204-F1
#
_entry.id   AF-A0A8T7L204-F1
#
_cell.length_a   1.000
_cell.length_b   1.000
_cell.length_c   1.000
_cell.angle_alpha   90.00
_cell.angle_beta   90.00
_cell.angle_gamma   90.00
#
_symmetry.space_group_name_H-M   'P 1'
#
loop_
_entity.id
_entity.type
_entity.pdbx_description
1 polymer ?
#
loop_
_entity_poly.entity_id
_entity_poly.type
_entity_poly.pdbx_seq_one_letter_code
_entity_poly.pdbx_strand_id
1 'polypeptide(L)'
;MKNIFVFKLIVIFSLLLAGCGAGKVDATFTPTVNATNTPSVSPTDAPTNSPTDAPTATESSATTDTPVPVNTAPAPTTSVVFPVGPGGSDVIPHQIVRTNNDYLYIFSSAQDSNVLRAYRTLKPGFPESAADFVPVIEFTESRSIMSVDALYDGGNIIHVIINTKAGEAKDYPFDTTTNSYMPAITLAMDSGVVDSGLYIGTSGVTGMVDLKGNIHFAYWRNDNHILYRAYTYDSAANSLTPLGDFFQVDTAGSANHPVLAVSPKDNSVTVAWISESDSPTLIRARTRASDGSWGEVEVASTFQFPDGVAVWTSKDNGLNIDQGPSLVIDSDGVKHMVYIESFNAAIGDYGRVHYLTDSGSGWVDEALNFLSHDPALALKASGEVYVIGHGHHRNLSAEEPCYSMDTMCYVKKNADGSWGVPASVIAQTDQGSFDASPSVKWSVVGFNRPEMIEFIFFMTPYEDPTVYYARLP
;
A
#
# COMPACT_ATOMS: atom_id res chain seq x y z
N MET A 1 -4.49 -71.34 21.42
CA MET A 1 -5.31 -70.31 22.10
C MET A 1 -4.41 -69.22 22.63
N LYS A 2 -4.39 -68.05 21.97
CA LYS A 2 -4.10 -66.71 22.50
C LYS A 2 -3.99 -65.70 21.33
N ASN A 3 -5.13 -65.12 20.96
CA ASN A 3 -5.43 -63.67 20.99
C ASN A 3 -4.23 -62.76 21.37
N ILE A 4 -3.96 -61.58 20.78
CA ILE A 4 -4.88 -60.52 20.34
C ILE A 4 -4.09 -59.32 19.74
N PHE A 5 -4.77 -58.52 18.91
CA PHE A 5 -4.59 -57.09 18.53
C PHE A 5 -3.52 -56.65 17.52
N VAL A 6 -4.06 -56.23 16.37
CA VAL A 6 -3.51 -55.31 15.38
C VAL A 6 -3.79 -53.87 15.84
N PHE A 7 -2.77 -53.03 15.92
CA PHE A 7 -2.91 -51.57 15.98
C PHE A 7 -2.20 -50.99 14.76
N LYS A 8 -2.96 -50.33 13.87
CA LYS A 8 -2.41 -49.52 12.78
C LYS A 8 -2.04 -48.15 13.35
N LEU A 9 -0.75 -47.84 13.35
CA LEU A 9 -0.23 -46.49 13.58
C LEU A 9 0.03 -45.87 12.20
N ILE A 10 -0.75 -44.84 11.84
CA ILE A 10 -0.46 -43.96 10.70
C ILE A 10 0.43 -42.84 11.25
N VAL A 11 1.72 -42.89 10.91
CA VAL A 11 2.65 -41.78 11.11
C VAL A 11 2.72 -41.02 9.80
N ILE A 12 2.15 -39.81 9.77
CA ILE A 12 2.38 -38.84 8.69
C ILE A 12 3.63 -38.07 9.10
N PHE A 13 4.71 -38.30 8.37
CA PHE A 13 5.97 -37.57 8.47
C PHE A 13 5.89 -36.40 7.48
N SER A 14 5.60 -35.20 7.97
CA SER A 14 5.74 -33.97 7.17
C SER A 14 7.18 -33.49 7.29
N LEU A 15 7.96 -33.74 6.24
CA LEU A 15 9.32 -33.23 6.08
C LEU A 15 9.44 -32.70 4.65
N LEU A 16 9.41 -31.38 4.47
CA LEU A 16 9.82 -30.71 3.23
C LEU A 16 9.98 -29.20 3.43
N LEU A 17 10.92 -28.64 2.65
CA LEU A 17 11.52 -27.28 2.63
C LEU A 17 12.75 -27.17 3.56
N ALA A 18 13.97 -27.58 3.18
CA ALA A 18 14.81 -27.21 2.01
C ALA A 18 14.88 -25.68 1.87
N GLY A 19 15.94 -24.97 2.25
CA GLY A 19 17.35 -25.26 2.04
C GLY A 19 17.87 -24.30 0.96
N CYS A 20 18.01 -23.01 1.28
CA CYS A 20 18.54 -22.01 0.36
C CYS A 20 20.01 -22.31 0.03
N GLY A 21 20.27 -22.67 -1.22
CA GLY A 21 21.60 -22.90 -1.76
C GLY A 21 22.27 -21.58 -2.15
N ALA A 22 23.44 -21.32 -1.58
CA ALA A 22 24.36 -20.28 -2.02
C ALA A 22 24.87 -20.62 -3.43
N GLY A 23 24.45 -19.82 -4.42
CA GLY A 23 24.92 -19.88 -5.79
C GLY A 23 26.34 -19.32 -5.93
N LYS A 24 27.22 -20.14 -6.47
CA LYS A 24 28.62 -19.86 -6.78
C LYS A 24 28.70 -18.92 -8.00
N VAL A 25 29.35 -17.77 -7.85
CA VAL A 25 29.60 -16.79 -8.93
C VAL A 25 30.88 -17.17 -9.68
N ASP A 26 30.81 -17.34 -11.01
CA ASP A 26 31.98 -17.46 -11.87
C ASP A 26 31.88 -16.50 -13.08
N ALA A 27 33.02 -15.87 -13.36
CA ALA A 27 33.53 -15.22 -14.57
C ALA A 27 32.80 -14.00 -15.18
N THR A 28 33.41 -12.85 -14.90
CA THR A 28 33.31 -11.55 -15.57
C THR A 28 33.49 -11.65 -17.09
N PHE A 29 32.50 -11.17 -17.86
CA PHE A 29 32.67 -10.79 -19.26
C PHE A 29 32.69 -9.26 -19.37
N THR A 30 33.82 -8.72 -19.80
CA THR A 30 33.99 -7.31 -20.13
C THR A 30 33.34 -7.02 -21.50
N PRO A 31 32.33 -6.14 -21.61
CA PRO A 31 31.84 -5.73 -22.92
C PRO A 31 32.76 -4.67 -23.54
N THR A 32 33.21 -4.95 -24.76
CA THR A 32 33.94 -4.04 -25.64
C THR A 32 32.99 -2.95 -26.13
N VAL A 33 33.31 -1.68 -25.83
CA VAL A 33 32.56 -0.50 -26.32
C VAL A 33 32.88 -0.28 -27.79
N ASN A 34 31.91 -0.50 -28.68
CA ASN A 34 31.96 -0.03 -30.06
C ASN A 34 31.42 1.40 -30.12
N ALA A 35 32.22 2.32 -30.67
CA ALA A 35 31.85 3.70 -30.88
C ALA A 35 30.73 3.84 -31.92
N THR A 36 29.61 4.42 -31.53
CA THR A 36 28.49 4.76 -32.42
C THR A 36 28.72 6.14 -33.04
N ASN A 37 28.68 6.20 -34.37
CA ASN A 37 28.78 7.43 -35.16
C ASN A 37 27.63 8.39 -34.85
N THR A 38 27.97 9.65 -34.57
CA THR A 38 27.03 10.76 -34.39
C THR A 38 26.46 11.20 -35.75
N PRO A 39 25.12 11.21 -35.97
CA PRO A 39 24.56 11.90 -37.11
C PRO A 39 24.52 13.42 -36.85
N SER A 40 25.12 14.18 -37.76
CA SER A 40 24.98 15.63 -37.85
C SER A 40 23.59 15.98 -38.38
N VAL A 41 22.76 16.66 -37.57
CA VAL A 41 21.46 17.18 -37.99
C VAL A 41 21.64 18.60 -38.51
N SER A 42 21.28 18.83 -39.78
CA SER A 42 21.19 20.16 -40.40
C SER A 42 19.88 20.83 -39.96
N PRO A 43 19.85 22.16 -39.71
CA PRO A 43 18.62 22.83 -39.26
C PRO A 43 17.60 22.88 -40.39
N THR A 44 16.39 22.37 -40.12
CA THR A 44 15.19 22.53 -40.96
C THR A 44 14.41 23.74 -40.47
N ASP A 45 14.05 24.63 -41.39
CA ASP A 45 13.30 25.85 -41.13
C ASP A 45 11.96 25.61 -40.41
N ALA A 46 11.67 26.49 -39.46
CA ALA A 46 10.46 26.48 -38.64
C ALA A 46 9.21 26.85 -39.47
N PRO A 47 8.09 26.10 -39.37
CA PRO A 47 6.83 26.55 -39.92
C PRO A 47 6.21 27.64 -39.02
N THR A 48 5.86 28.76 -39.65
CA THR A 48 5.03 29.83 -39.08
C THR A 48 3.65 29.30 -38.72
N ASN A 49 3.36 29.14 -37.43
CA ASN A 49 2.02 28.85 -36.94
C ASN A 49 1.18 30.14 -36.89
N SER A 50 0.09 30.14 -37.64
CA SER A 50 -1.02 31.09 -37.48
C SER A 50 -1.72 30.81 -36.13
N PRO A 51 -2.15 31.84 -35.37
CA PRO A 51 -2.82 31.63 -34.10
C PRO A 51 -4.18 30.96 -34.33
N THR A 52 -4.35 29.75 -33.80
CA THR A 52 -5.66 29.12 -33.61
C THR A 52 -6.24 29.68 -32.32
N ASP A 53 -7.47 30.20 -32.38
CA ASP A 53 -8.20 30.71 -31.22
C ASP A 53 -8.23 29.66 -30.11
N ALA A 54 -7.74 30.05 -28.93
CA ALA A 54 -7.76 29.22 -27.74
C ALA A 54 -9.23 28.92 -27.35
N PRO A 55 -9.58 27.66 -27.04
CA PRO A 55 -10.90 27.35 -26.52
C PRO A 55 -11.10 28.11 -25.20
N THR A 56 -12.14 28.94 -25.15
CA THR A 56 -12.62 29.59 -23.93
C THR A 56 -12.90 28.50 -22.89
N ALA A 57 -12.12 28.49 -21.81
CA ALA A 57 -12.36 27.60 -20.68
C ALA A 57 -13.74 27.93 -20.09
N THR A 58 -14.69 26.99 -20.20
CA THR A 58 -15.92 27.02 -19.41
C THR A 58 -15.50 26.90 -17.95
N GLU A 59 -15.81 27.90 -17.14
CA GLU A 59 -15.55 27.87 -15.70
C GLU A 59 -16.17 26.60 -15.11
N SER A 60 -15.29 25.73 -14.61
CA SER A 60 -15.65 24.54 -13.86
C SER A 60 -16.31 24.99 -12.55
N SER A 61 -17.36 24.26 -12.17
CA SER A 61 -18.17 24.43 -10.97
C SER A 61 -17.34 24.82 -9.75
N ALA A 62 -17.86 25.76 -8.95
CA ALA A 62 -17.26 26.18 -7.69
C ALA A 62 -16.83 24.96 -6.85
N THR A 63 -15.59 25.00 -6.37
CA THR A 63 -15.06 24.07 -5.37
C THR A 63 -16.07 23.97 -4.22
N THR A 64 -16.77 22.84 -4.13
CA THR A 64 -17.56 22.52 -2.95
C THR A 64 -16.61 22.43 -1.78
N ASP A 65 -16.75 23.34 -0.81
CA ASP A 65 -16.04 23.26 0.47
C ASP A 65 -16.19 21.83 0.98
N THR A 66 -15.06 21.12 1.12
CA THR A 66 -15.04 19.79 1.73
C THR A 66 -15.72 19.91 3.09
N PRO A 67 -16.80 19.17 3.36
CA PRO A 67 -17.48 19.25 4.64
C PRO A 67 -16.48 18.96 5.77
N VAL A 68 -16.34 19.89 6.72
CA VAL A 68 -15.56 19.62 7.93
C VAL A 68 -16.27 18.49 8.68
N PRO A 69 -15.58 17.38 9.00
CA PRO A 69 -16.21 16.27 9.69
C PRO A 69 -16.84 16.72 11.01
N VAL A 70 -18.08 16.30 11.25
CA VAL A 70 -18.74 16.57 12.53
C VAL A 70 -18.26 15.52 13.53
N ASN A 71 -17.14 15.80 14.20
CA ASN A 71 -16.62 14.96 15.28
C ASN A 71 -17.57 14.99 16.47
N THR A 72 -18.32 13.91 16.68
CA THR A 72 -19.31 13.83 17.76
C THR A 72 -18.80 13.16 19.03
N ALA A 73 -17.75 12.33 18.94
CA ALA A 73 -17.15 11.65 20.09
C ALA A 73 -15.73 12.17 20.36
N PRO A 74 -15.32 12.38 21.63
CA PRO A 74 -13.94 12.72 21.95
C PRO A 74 -12.98 11.59 21.59
N ALA A 75 -11.73 11.96 21.28
CA ALA A 75 -10.64 11.02 21.04
C ALA A 75 -10.36 10.14 22.27
N PRO A 76 -10.40 8.81 22.15
CA PRO A 76 -10.05 7.89 23.22
C PRO A 76 -8.58 8.01 23.60
N THR A 77 -8.26 7.82 24.87
CA THR A 77 -6.87 7.85 25.37
C THR A 77 -6.26 6.45 25.49
N THR A 78 -6.96 5.42 25.04
CA THR A 78 -6.54 4.02 25.17
C THR A 78 -6.54 3.33 23.82
N SER A 79 -5.53 2.48 23.63
CA SER A 79 -5.45 1.59 22.48
C SER A 79 -6.55 0.53 22.54
N VAL A 80 -7.02 0.09 21.37
CA VAL A 80 -8.01 -0.97 21.22
C VAL A 80 -7.57 -1.87 20.07
N VAL A 81 -7.75 -3.19 20.22
CA VAL A 81 -7.47 -4.19 19.19
C VAL A 81 -8.48 -5.32 19.30
N PHE A 82 -9.09 -5.72 18.18
CA PHE A 82 -10.01 -6.87 18.14
C PHE A 82 -10.15 -7.44 16.71
N PRO A 83 -10.51 -8.73 16.56
CA PRO A 83 -10.84 -9.30 15.25
C PRO A 83 -12.16 -8.73 14.72
N VAL A 84 -12.23 -8.48 13.42
CA VAL A 84 -13.43 -7.98 12.73
C VAL A 84 -14.14 -9.12 12.00
N GLY A 85 -13.40 -9.90 11.20
CA GLY A 85 -13.95 -10.99 10.41
C GLY A 85 -12.98 -11.47 9.32
N PRO A 86 -13.42 -12.34 8.40
CA PRO A 86 -12.58 -12.80 7.30
C PRO A 86 -12.01 -11.67 6.46
N GLY A 87 -10.77 -11.79 5.98
CA GLY A 87 -10.26 -10.88 4.98
C GLY A 87 -9.07 -11.47 4.26
N GLY A 88 -8.12 -10.63 3.87
CA GLY A 88 -6.95 -11.06 3.10
C GLY A 88 -5.69 -11.12 3.92
N SER A 89 -4.67 -11.72 3.31
CA SER A 89 -3.32 -11.84 3.83
C SER A 89 -2.33 -11.08 2.95
N ASP A 90 -1.26 -10.60 3.59
CA ASP A 90 -0.07 -9.97 2.99
C ASP A 90 -0.37 -8.60 2.33
N VAL A 91 0.51 -8.11 1.45
CA VAL A 91 0.51 -6.74 0.89
C VAL A 91 -0.83 -6.37 0.20
N ILE A 92 -1.61 -5.54 0.92
CA ILE A 92 -2.85 -4.81 0.55
C ILE A 92 -4.00 -5.61 -0.13
N PRO A 93 -4.58 -6.63 0.51
CA PRO A 93 -5.94 -7.09 0.20
C PRO A 93 -7.00 -6.38 1.05
N HIS A 94 -6.63 -5.37 1.86
CA HIS A 94 -7.54 -4.66 2.75
C HIS A 94 -7.24 -3.16 2.88
N GLN A 95 -8.31 -2.38 3.01
CA GLN A 95 -8.23 -0.93 3.23
C GLN A 95 -9.24 -0.45 4.28
N ILE A 96 -8.85 0.59 5.02
CA ILE A 96 -9.67 1.26 6.03
C ILE A 96 -10.06 2.66 5.55
N VAL A 97 -11.31 3.07 5.76
CA VAL A 97 -11.81 4.40 5.37
C VAL A 97 -12.74 4.92 6.47
N ARG A 98 -12.59 6.20 6.83
CA ARG A 98 -13.53 6.88 7.71
C ARG A 98 -14.34 7.91 6.92
N THR A 99 -15.66 7.83 6.99
CA THR A 99 -16.55 8.74 6.24
C THR A 99 -16.71 10.08 6.94
N ASN A 100 -17.20 11.12 6.25
CA ASN A 100 -17.47 12.45 6.82
C ASN A 100 -18.40 12.44 8.05
N ASN A 101 -19.27 11.44 8.13
CA ASN A 101 -20.21 11.18 9.23
C ASN A 101 -19.63 10.24 10.28
N ASP A 102 -18.31 10.08 10.31
CA ASP A 102 -17.54 9.39 11.35
C ASP A 102 -17.87 7.89 11.48
N TYR A 103 -18.33 7.26 10.39
CA TYR A 103 -18.40 5.80 10.30
C TYR A 103 -17.09 5.25 9.80
N LEU A 104 -16.68 4.12 10.37
CA LEU A 104 -15.53 3.37 9.90
C LEU A 104 -16.00 2.29 8.93
N TYR A 105 -15.31 2.19 7.80
CA TYR A 105 -15.45 1.14 6.80
C TYR A 105 -14.13 0.40 6.66
N ILE A 106 -14.21 -0.92 6.49
CA ILE A 106 -13.07 -1.78 6.14
C ILE A 106 -13.47 -2.57 4.90
N PHE A 107 -12.65 -2.47 3.85
CA PHE A 107 -12.80 -3.24 2.63
C PHE A 107 -11.76 -4.35 2.62
N SER A 108 -12.15 -5.57 2.27
CA SER A 108 -11.21 -6.68 2.19
C SER A 108 -11.60 -7.74 1.17
N SER A 109 -10.62 -8.51 0.70
CA SER A 109 -10.86 -9.77 -0.02
C SER A 109 -9.92 -10.85 0.49
N ALA A 110 -10.40 -12.08 0.61
CA ALA A 110 -9.55 -13.19 1.02
C ALA A 110 -8.64 -13.67 -0.10
N GLN A 111 -7.51 -14.28 0.26
CA GLN A 111 -6.61 -14.87 -0.72
C GLN A 111 -7.37 -15.83 -1.65
N ASP A 112 -7.11 -15.73 -2.95
CA ASP A 112 -7.76 -16.49 -4.01
C ASP A 112 -9.30 -16.36 -4.08
N SER A 113 -9.89 -15.49 -3.27
CA SER A 113 -11.31 -15.24 -3.24
C SER A 113 -11.71 -14.28 -4.35
N ASN A 114 -12.90 -14.48 -4.89
CA ASN A 114 -13.59 -13.51 -5.73
C ASN A 114 -14.63 -12.70 -4.93
N VAL A 115 -14.60 -12.77 -3.60
CA VAL A 115 -15.54 -12.06 -2.73
C VAL A 115 -14.88 -10.79 -2.21
N LEU A 116 -15.48 -9.65 -2.52
CA LEU A 116 -15.15 -8.34 -1.95
C LEU A 116 -16.08 -8.07 -0.77
N ARG A 117 -15.51 -7.69 0.37
CA ARG A 117 -16.23 -7.47 1.64
C ARG A 117 -16.16 -6.02 2.06
N ALA A 118 -17.26 -5.52 2.61
CA ALA A 118 -17.31 -4.25 3.33
C ALA A 118 -17.83 -4.50 4.75
N TYR A 119 -17.00 -4.19 5.74
CA TYR A 119 -17.38 -4.07 7.14
C TYR A 119 -17.62 -2.60 7.43
N ARG A 120 -18.64 -2.31 8.24
CA ARG A 120 -18.98 -0.95 8.65
C ARG A 120 -19.40 -0.91 10.10
N THR A 121 -19.06 0.15 10.82
CA THR A 121 -19.57 0.36 12.17
C THR A 121 -21.09 0.60 12.21
N LEU A 122 -21.73 0.17 13.29
CA LEU A 122 -23.15 0.38 13.57
C LEU A 122 -23.47 1.86 13.82
N LYS A 123 -22.51 2.61 14.37
CA LYS A 123 -22.66 3.99 14.81
C LYS A 123 -21.43 4.82 14.40
N PRO A 124 -21.59 6.15 14.28
CA PRO A 124 -20.47 7.07 14.22
C PRO A 124 -19.57 6.95 15.45
N GLY A 125 -18.28 7.24 15.30
CA GLY A 125 -17.30 7.20 16.37
C GLY A 125 -16.29 6.08 16.19
N PHE A 126 -15.60 5.75 17.28
CA PHE A 126 -14.63 4.69 17.28
C PHE A 126 -15.25 3.38 17.79
N PRO A 127 -15.06 2.25 17.09
CA PRO A 127 -15.50 0.95 17.59
C PRO A 127 -14.61 0.48 18.75
N GLU A 128 -15.22 -0.21 19.70
CA GLU A 128 -14.56 -0.78 20.88
C GLU A 128 -14.53 -2.31 20.84
N SER A 129 -15.31 -2.93 19.94
CA SER A 129 -15.35 -4.38 19.74
C SER A 129 -15.89 -4.78 18.36
N ALA A 130 -15.74 -6.07 18.02
CA ALA A 130 -16.35 -6.67 16.83
C ALA A 130 -17.88 -6.49 16.78
N ALA A 131 -18.54 -6.41 17.93
CA ALA A 131 -19.98 -6.23 18.02
C ALA A 131 -20.45 -4.82 17.59
N ASP A 132 -19.52 -3.88 17.40
CA ASP A 132 -19.81 -2.54 16.89
C ASP A 132 -19.91 -2.50 15.36
N PHE A 133 -19.79 -3.64 14.66
CA PHE A 133 -19.93 -3.74 13.21
C PHE A 133 -21.30 -4.32 12.81
N VAL A 134 -21.84 -3.86 11.68
CA VAL A 134 -23.00 -4.49 11.02
C VAL A 134 -22.61 -5.85 10.42
N PRO A 135 -23.58 -6.73 10.09
CA PRO A 135 -23.30 -7.87 9.23
C PRO A 135 -22.55 -7.46 7.96
N VAL A 136 -21.55 -8.26 7.57
CA VAL A 136 -20.69 -7.98 6.41
C VAL A 136 -21.52 -7.85 5.13
N ILE A 137 -21.14 -6.88 4.30
CA ILE A 137 -21.71 -6.67 2.98
C ILE A 137 -20.75 -7.29 1.96
N GLU A 138 -21.24 -8.23 1.16
CA GLU A 138 -20.42 -8.97 0.21
C GLU A 138 -20.84 -8.70 -1.24
N PHE A 139 -19.84 -8.64 -2.12
CA PHE A 139 -19.99 -8.64 -3.57
C PHE A 139 -19.13 -9.76 -4.15
N THR A 140 -19.60 -10.44 -5.19
CA THR A 140 -18.87 -11.52 -5.85
C THR A 140 -18.45 -11.11 -7.26
N GLU A 141 -17.14 -11.00 -7.48
CA GLU A 141 -16.52 -10.80 -8.78
C GLU A 141 -16.44 -12.12 -9.57
N SER A 142 -16.32 -12.01 -10.88
CA SER A 142 -16.15 -13.13 -11.83
C SER A 142 -14.77 -13.81 -11.76
N ARG A 143 -13.81 -13.18 -11.08
CA ARG A 143 -12.40 -13.55 -10.98
C ARG A 143 -11.89 -13.28 -9.57
N SER A 144 -10.88 -14.05 -9.14
CA SER A 144 -10.24 -13.80 -7.85
C SER A 144 -9.58 -12.43 -7.82
N ILE A 145 -9.72 -11.78 -6.68
CA ILE A 145 -9.18 -10.46 -6.38
C ILE A 145 -7.76 -10.65 -5.88
N MET A 146 -6.84 -9.79 -6.33
CA MET A 146 -5.44 -9.81 -5.91
C MET A 146 -5.15 -8.77 -4.84
N SER A 147 -5.67 -7.55 -5.01
CA SER A 147 -5.48 -6.44 -4.07
C SER A 147 -6.69 -5.52 -4.07
N VAL A 148 -6.84 -4.79 -2.97
CA VAL A 148 -7.96 -3.89 -2.70
C VAL A 148 -7.41 -2.58 -2.17
N ASP A 149 -7.69 -1.48 -2.85
CA ASP A 149 -7.50 -0.13 -2.31
C ASP A 149 -8.87 0.57 -2.23
N ALA A 150 -8.97 1.56 -1.36
CA ALA A 150 -10.18 2.36 -1.21
C ALA A 150 -9.80 3.82 -1.04
N LEU A 151 -10.59 4.71 -1.64
CA LEU A 151 -10.38 6.16 -1.62
C LEU A 151 -11.72 6.89 -1.48
N TYR A 152 -11.70 8.02 -0.79
CA TYR A 152 -12.92 8.70 -0.38
C TYR A 152 -12.73 10.22 -0.38
N ASP A 153 -13.71 10.95 -0.89
CA ASP A 153 -13.64 12.40 -1.08
C ASP A 153 -14.41 13.21 -0.02
N GLY A 154 -14.98 12.54 0.98
CA GLY A 154 -15.90 13.17 1.93
C GLY A 154 -17.37 13.19 1.46
N GLY A 155 -17.68 12.63 0.28
CA GLY A 155 -19.02 12.53 -0.27
C GLY A 155 -19.80 11.31 0.23
N ASN A 156 -20.67 10.76 -0.63
CA ASN A 156 -21.45 9.56 -0.30
C ASN A 156 -20.87 8.28 -0.92
N ILE A 157 -19.83 8.39 -1.76
CA ILE A 157 -19.26 7.28 -2.50
C ILE A 157 -17.84 7.02 -2.01
N ILE A 158 -17.57 5.79 -1.60
CA ILE A 158 -16.20 5.29 -1.42
C ILE A 158 -15.85 4.52 -2.69
N HIS A 159 -14.75 4.89 -3.36
CA HIS A 159 -14.27 4.18 -4.53
C HIS A 159 -13.39 3.02 -4.07
N VAL A 160 -13.81 1.78 -4.34
CA VAL A 160 -13.08 0.57 -3.97
C VAL A 160 -12.42 0.01 -5.21
N ILE A 161 -11.12 0.27 -5.36
CA ILE A 161 -10.34 -0.18 -6.51
C ILE A 161 -9.80 -1.57 -6.24
N ILE A 162 -9.99 -2.47 -7.19
CA ILE A 162 -9.41 -3.81 -7.15
C ILE A 162 -8.56 -4.06 -8.40
N ASN A 163 -7.63 -5.00 -8.29
CA ASN A 163 -7.15 -5.76 -9.45
C ASN A 163 -7.53 -7.23 -9.32
N THR A 164 -7.77 -7.87 -10.45
CA THR A 164 -8.13 -9.29 -10.51
C THR A 164 -6.98 -10.10 -11.10
N LYS A 165 -6.96 -11.41 -10.81
CA LYS A 165 -6.02 -12.35 -11.44
C LYS A 165 -6.11 -12.41 -12.97
N ALA A 166 -7.16 -11.85 -13.57
CA ALA A 166 -7.33 -11.77 -15.02
C ALA A 166 -6.71 -10.51 -15.65
N GLY A 167 -6.01 -9.68 -14.87
CA GLY A 167 -5.37 -8.45 -15.35
C GLY A 167 -6.35 -7.28 -15.52
N GLU A 168 -7.50 -7.33 -14.86
CA GLU A 168 -8.45 -6.21 -14.85
C GLU A 168 -8.25 -5.37 -13.60
N ALA A 169 -8.15 -4.05 -13.76
CA ALA A 169 -8.30 -3.11 -12.65
C ALA A 169 -9.68 -2.44 -12.75
N LYS A 170 -10.43 -2.46 -11.65
CA LYS A 170 -11.83 -1.98 -11.60
C LYS A 170 -12.05 -1.12 -10.39
N ASP A 171 -12.89 -0.11 -10.54
CA ASP A 171 -13.49 0.64 -9.44
C ASP A 171 -14.89 0.08 -9.15
N TYR A 172 -15.13 -0.22 -7.88
CA TYR A 172 -16.42 -0.57 -7.31
C TYR A 172 -16.88 0.58 -6.41
N PRO A 173 -17.62 1.57 -6.95
CA PRO A 173 -18.20 2.61 -6.12
C PRO A 173 -19.11 2.00 -5.07
N PHE A 174 -18.89 2.35 -3.81
CA PHE A 174 -19.68 1.91 -2.67
C PHE A 174 -20.48 3.10 -2.14
N ASP A 175 -21.80 3.03 -2.29
CA ASP A 175 -22.70 4.09 -1.82
C ASP A 175 -22.95 3.92 -0.32
N THR A 176 -22.43 4.85 0.47
CA THR A 176 -22.57 4.90 1.94
C THR A 176 -24.00 5.21 2.40
N THR A 177 -24.84 5.76 1.53
CA THR A 177 -26.26 6.04 1.81
C THR A 177 -27.07 4.75 1.83
N THR A 178 -26.84 3.89 0.84
CA THR A 178 -27.54 2.60 0.69
C THR A 178 -26.76 1.44 1.29
N ASN A 179 -25.47 1.65 1.62
CA ASN A 179 -24.50 0.62 2.02
C ASN A 179 -24.46 -0.54 1.02
N SER A 180 -24.24 -0.22 -0.26
CA SER A 180 -24.21 -1.19 -1.34
C SER A 180 -23.18 -0.85 -2.41
N TYR A 181 -22.63 -1.89 -3.03
CA TYR A 181 -21.78 -1.75 -4.21
C TYR A 181 -22.63 -1.37 -5.44
N MET A 182 -22.15 -0.39 -6.18
CA MET A 182 -22.67 0.02 -7.48
C MET A 182 -22.06 -0.83 -8.60
N PRO A 183 -22.59 -0.76 -9.84
CA PRO A 183 -21.96 -1.41 -10.99
C PRO A 183 -20.49 -0.98 -11.15
N ALA A 184 -19.62 -1.96 -11.40
CA ALA A 184 -18.20 -1.76 -11.57
C ALA A 184 -17.87 -0.89 -12.79
N ILE A 185 -16.80 -0.10 -12.67
CA ILE A 185 -16.22 0.69 -13.75
C ILE A 185 -14.83 0.11 -14.03
N THR A 186 -14.60 -0.37 -15.25
CA THR A 186 -13.27 -0.85 -15.66
C THR A 186 -12.31 0.32 -15.84
N LEU A 187 -11.20 0.31 -15.12
CA LEU A 187 -10.13 1.32 -15.23
C LEU A 187 -9.04 0.88 -16.21
N ALA A 188 -8.68 -0.40 -16.19
CA ALA A 188 -7.66 -1.00 -17.06
C ALA A 188 -7.92 -2.49 -17.27
N MET A 189 -7.39 -3.04 -18.38
CA MET A 189 -7.54 -4.44 -18.79
C MET A 189 -6.19 -5.16 -18.96
N ASP A 190 -5.11 -4.48 -18.63
CA ASP A 190 -3.72 -4.91 -18.78
C ASP A 190 -2.94 -4.84 -17.45
N SER A 191 -3.65 -4.82 -16.31
CA SER A 191 -3.03 -4.94 -14.99
C SER A 191 -2.23 -6.25 -14.89
N GLY A 192 -1.27 -6.29 -13.97
CA GLY A 192 -0.50 -7.49 -13.66
C GLY A 192 -1.38 -8.73 -13.50
N VAL A 193 -0.94 -9.83 -14.10
CA VAL A 193 -1.67 -11.12 -14.18
C VAL A 193 -0.94 -12.17 -13.35
N VAL A 194 -1.70 -13.04 -12.69
CA VAL A 194 -1.18 -14.17 -11.91
C VAL A 194 -1.93 -15.44 -12.27
N ASP A 195 -1.31 -16.26 -13.12
CA ASP A 195 -1.97 -17.42 -13.71
C ASP A 195 -1.96 -18.68 -12.82
N SER A 196 -1.08 -18.77 -11.82
CA SER A 196 -1.03 -19.91 -10.89
C SER A 196 -0.18 -19.63 -9.64
N GLY A 197 -0.46 -20.36 -8.56
CA GLY A 197 0.29 -20.30 -7.29
C GLY A 197 -0.43 -19.56 -6.17
N LEU A 198 0.06 -19.73 -4.94
CA LEU A 198 -0.30 -18.87 -3.82
C LEU A 198 0.14 -17.46 -4.20
N TYR A 199 -0.85 -16.60 -4.41
CA TYR A 199 -0.57 -15.20 -4.64
C TYR A 199 -0.75 -14.48 -3.31
N ILE A 200 0.35 -14.29 -2.58
CA ILE A 200 0.34 -13.55 -1.32
C ILE A 200 0.89 -12.14 -1.65
N GLY A 201 0.09 -11.10 -1.41
CA GLY A 201 0.56 -9.71 -1.32
C GLY A 201 1.22 -9.02 -2.54
N THR A 202 0.44 -8.45 -3.47
CA THR A 202 0.94 -7.31 -4.30
C THR A 202 0.03 -6.14 -4.13
N SER A 203 0.63 -4.99 -3.87
CA SER A 203 0.03 -3.70 -4.16
C SER A 203 -0.08 -3.52 -5.67
N GLY A 204 -1.04 -4.17 -6.33
CA GLY A 204 -1.17 -4.06 -7.79
C GLY A 204 -1.84 -2.76 -8.22
N VAL A 205 -2.60 -2.13 -7.33
CA VAL A 205 -3.33 -0.88 -7.56
C VAL A 205 -3.17 0.05 -6.37
N THR A 206 -3.21 1.35 -6.63
CA THR A 206 -3.27 2.38 -5.60
C THR A 206 -4.05 3.59 -6.11
N GLY A 207 -4.79 4.25 -5.22
CA GLY A 207 -5.48 5.48 -5.56
C GLY A 207 -5.73 6.43 -4.39
N MET A 208 -6.01 7.68 -4.70
CA MET A 208 -6.34 8.72 -3.73
C MET A 208 -7.16 9.82 -4.41
N VAL A 209 -8.01 10.50 -3.65
CA VAL A 209 -8.72 11.69 -4.14
C VAL A 209 -7.89 12.95 -3.87
N ASP A 210 -7.80 13.86 -4.82
CA ASP A 210 -7.18 15.16 -4.63
C ASP A 210 -8.13 16.22 -4.06
N LEU A 211 -7.61 17.39 -3.67
CA LEU A 211 -8.40 18.49 -3.09
C LEU A 211 -9.47 19.06 -4.04
N LYS A 212 -9.48 18.66 -5.32
CA LYS A 212 -10.46 19.05 -6.33
C LYS A 212 -11.50 17.96 -6.57
N GLY A 213 -11.44 16.83 -5.86
CA GLY A 213 -12.33 15.69 -6.05
C GLY A 213 -11.94 14.78 -7.21
N ASN A 214 -10.74 14.94 -7.78
CA ASN A 214 -10.27 14.05 -8.83
C ASN A 214 -9.72 12.76 -8.22
N ILE A 215 -10.04 11.63 -8.83
CA ILE A 215 -9.55 10.32 -8.44
C ILE A 215 -8.24 10.08 -9.17
N HIS A 216 -7.15 9.95 -8.42
CA HIS A 216 -5.86 9.53 -8.91
C HIS A 216 -5.73 8.02 -8.79
N PHE A 217 -5.28 7.39 -9.86
CA PHE A 217 -5.12 5.94 -9.97
C PHE A 217 -3.75 5.62 -10.56
N ALA A 218 -3.00 4.76 -9.89
CA ALA A 218 -1.80 4.13 -10.42
C ALA A 218 -1.88 2.61 -10.25
N TYR A 219 -1.32 1.88 -11.21
CA TYR A 219 -1.33 0.43 -11.17
C TYR A 219 -0.11 -0.18 -11.85
N TRP A 220 0.20 -1.40 -11.44
CA TRP A 220 1.23 -2.25 -12.04
C TRP A 220 0.65 -2.98 -13.26
N ARG A 221 1.23 -2.73 -14.43
CA ARG A 221 0.85 -3.32 -15.72
C ARG A 221 1.56 -4.65 -15.96
N ASN A 222 0.96 -5.53 -16.74
CA ASN A 222 1.47 -6.88 -17.04
C ASN A 222 2.84 -6.95 -17.76
N ASP A 223 3.40 -5.82 -18.21
CA ASP A 223 4.76 -5.71 -18.73
C ASP A 223 5.75 -5.05 -17.74
N ASN A 224 5.38 -5.02 -16.45
CA ASN A 224 6.18 -4.48 -15.34
C ASN A 224 6.48 -2.99 -15.45
N HIS A 225 5.49 -2.22 -15.87
CA HIS A 225 5.49 -0.77 -15.80
C HIS A 225 4.41 -0.29 -14.83
N ILE A 226 4.61 0.90 -14.26
CA ILE A 226 3.59 1.61 -13.49
C ILE A 226 2.94 2.65 -14.38
N LEU A 227 1.63 2.53 -14.57
CA LEU A 227 0.83 3.52 -15.28
C LEU A 227 -0.02 4.32 -14.29
N TYR A 228 -0.25 5.59 -14.63
CA TYR A 228 -1.05 6.52 -13.87
C TYR A 228 -2.10 7.20 -14.76
N ARG A 229 -3.26 7.48 -14.19
CA ARG A 229 -4.26 8.41 -14.75
C ARG A 229 -5.09 9.05 -13.64
N ALA A 230 -5.63 10.24 -13.91
CA ALA A 230 -6.63 10.89 -13.06
C ALA A 230 -8.02 10.91 -13.73
N TYR A 231 -9.07 10.92 -12.91
CA TYR A 231 -10.46 10.90 -13.36
C TYR A 231 -11.31 11.90 -12.59
N THR A 232 -12.36 12.43 -13.22
CA THR A 232 -13.51 13.02 -12.53
C THR A 232 -14.63 11.99 -12.45
N TYR A 233 -15.36 11.96 -11.33
CA TYR A 233 -16.47 11.05 -11.13
C TYR A 233 -17.82 11.77 -11.23
N ASP A 234 -18.74 11.21 -12.04
CA ASP A 234 -20.14 11.60 -12.08
C ASP A 234 -20.95 10.53 -11.33
N SER A 235 -21.41 10.87 -10.13
CA SER A 235 -22.18 9.99 -9.25
C SER A 235 -23.61 9.73 -9.75
N ALA A 236 -24.19 10.63 -10.56
CA ALA A 236 -25.52 10.42 -11.13
C ALA A 236 -25.47 9.42 -12.29
N ALA A 237 -24.42 9.49 -13.10
CA ALA A 237 -24.20 8.56 -14.22
C ALA A 237 -23.44 7.28 -13.82
N ASN A 238 -22.85 7.25 -12.62
CA ASN A 238 -21.89 6.23 -12.19
C ASN A 238 -20.78 6.03 -13.23
N SER A 239 -20.07 7.11 -13.57
CA SER A 239 -19.06 7.08 -14.63
C SER A 239 -17.81 7.87 -14.26
N LEU A 240 -16.66 7.37 -14.72
CA LEU A 240 -15.37 8.04 -14.60
C LEU A 240 -14.97 8.63 -15.95
N THR A 241 -14.71 9.94 -15.97
CA THR A 241 -14.19 10.62 -17.16
C THR A 241 -12.69 10.84 -16.99
N PRO A 242 -11.84 10.32 -17.90
CA PRO A 242 -10.40 10.49 -17.79
C PRO A 242 -10.00 11.95 -18.01
N LEU A 243 -9.11 12.46 -17.18
CA LEU A 243 -8.52 13.81 -17.31
C LEU A 243 -7.33 13.86 -18.29
N GLY A 244 -6.99 12.72 -18.90
CA GLY A 244 -5.93 12.57 -19.88
C GLY A 244 -5.64 11.10 -20.19
N ASP A 245 -4.69 10.87 -21.08
CA ASP A 245 -4.21 9.52 -21.39
C ASP A 245 -3.45 8.91 -20.20
N PHE A 246 -3.21 7.60 -20.25
CA PHE A 246 -2.33 6.96 -19.27
C PHE A 246 -0.91 7.48 -19.43
N PHE A 247 -0.27 7.78 -18.31
CA PHE A 247 1.14 8.19 -18.26
C PHE A 247 1.95 7.09 -17.58
N GLN A 248 3.04 6.67 -18.20
CA GLN A 248 3.99 5.75 -17.58
C GLN A 248 4.90 6.52 -16.62
N VAL A 249 4.83 6.21 -15.33
CA VAL A 249 5.59 6.96 -14.31
C VAL A 249 7.04 6.52 -14.25
N ASP A 250 7.31 5.22 -14.42
CA ASP A 250 8.67 4.70 -14.52
C ASP A 250 9.26 4.86 -15.93
N THR A 251 10.56 4.63 -16.07
CA THR A 251 11.27 4.71 -17.36
C THR A 251 11.86 3.41 -17.87
N ALA A 252 12.16 2.46 -16.98
CA ALA A 252 13.00 1.30 -17.27
C ALA A 252 12.26 -0.05 -17.21
N GLY A 253 10.99 -0.05 -16.76
CA GLY A 253 10.26 -1.28 -16.47
C GLY A 253 10.81 -2.01 -15.24
N SER A 254 10.42 -3.28 -15.08
CA SER A 254 10.68 -4.07 -13.87
C SER A 254 10.25 -3.32 -12.59
N ALA A 255 9.15 -2.58 -12.70
CA ALA A 255 8.57 -1.79 -11.62
C ALA A 255 7.35 -2.51 -11.05
N ASN A 256 7.22 -2.52 -9.72
CA ASN A 256 6.10 -3.16 -9.02
C ASN A 256 5.76 -2.41 -7.72
N HIS A 257 4.64 -2.82 -7.10
CA HIS A 257 4.10 -2.24 -5.86
C HIS A 257 4.00 -0.71 -5.85
N PRO A 258 3.23 -0.10 -6.77
CA PRO A 258 2.98 1.33 -6.73
C PRO A 258 2.24 1.74 -5.46
N VAL A 259 2.70 2.83 -4.85
CA VAL A 259 1.98 3.58 -3.83
C VAL A 259 1.85 5.03 -4.29
N LEU A 260 0.70 5.65 -3.99
CA LEU A 260 0.40 7.02 -4.38
C LEU A 260 -0.09 7.82 -3.16
N ALA A 261 0.39 9.06 -3.07
CA ALA A 261 -0.12 10.05 -2.12
C ALA A 261 -0.32 11.42 -2.79
N VAL A 262 -1.36 12.13 -2.37
CA VAL A 262 -1.64 13.52 -2.76
C VAL A 262 -1.22 14.44 -1.61
N SER A 263 -0.44 15.46 -1.92
CA SER A 263 0.01 16.45 -0.95
C SER A 263 -1.14 17.38 -0.57
N PRO A 264 -1.50 17.47 0.72
CA PRO A 264 -2.53 18.40 1.19
C PRO A 264 -2.08 19.88 1.10
N LYS A 265 -0.78 20.14 0.96
CA LYS A 265 -0.23 21.51 0.89
C LYS A 265 -0.41 22.16 -0.47
N ASP A 266 -0.20 21.40 -1.54
CA ASP A 266 -0.10 21.94 -2.90
C ASP A 266 -0.85 21.12 -3.94
N ASN A 267 -1.54 20.04 -3.56
CA ASN A 267 -2.24 19.14 -4.48
C ASN A 267 -1.32 18.45 -5.50
N SER A 268 -0.02 18.37 -5.21
CA SER A 268 0.91 17.53 -5.98
C SER A 268 0.65 16.05 -5.71
N VAL A 269 1.01 15.19 -6.66
CA VAL A 269 0.84 13.73 -6.53
C VAL A 269 2.21 13.09 -6.57
N THR A 270 2.55 12.29 -5.56
CA THR A 270 3.76 11.47 -5.57
C THR A 270 3.38 10.03 -5.80
N VAL A 271 4.03 9.38 -6.78
CA VAL A 271 3.97 7.93 -6.98
C VAL A 271 5.33 7.36 -6.68
N ALA A 272 5.40 6.33 -5.83
CA ALA A 272 6.61 5.59 -5.52
C ALA A 272 6.42 4.10 -5.82
N TRP A 273 7.51 3.40 -6.14
CA TRP A 273 7.48 2.00 -6.52
C TRP A 273 8.82 1.32 -6.25
N ILE A 274 8.81 -0.01 -6.20
CA ILE A 274 10.01 -0.83 -6.17
C ILE A 274 10.51 -0.98 -7.61
N SER A 275 11.80 -0.70 -7.82
CA SER A 275 12.47 -0.78 -9.11
C SER A 275 13.52 -1.89 -9.10
N GLU A 276 13.21 -3.00 -9.75
CA GLU A 276 14.13 -4.12 -9.94
C GLU A 276 14.98 -3.99 -11.22
N SER A 277 14.77 -2.94 -12.01
CA SER A 277 15.67 -2.57 -13.11
C SER A 277 16.97 -1.95 -12.60
N ASP A 278 16.99 -1.51 -11.34
CA ASP A 278 18.17 -1.02 -10.64
C ASP A 278 19.03 -2.17 -10.09
N SER A 279 20.34 -1.94 -9.98
CA SER A 279 21.28 -2.87 -9.34
C SER A 279 22.19 -2.11 -8.38
N PRO A 280 21.98 -2.21 -7.05
CA PRO A 280 20.95 -2.99 -6.36
C PRO A 280 19.52 -2.48 -6.60
N THR A 281 18.49 -3.27 -6.25
CA THR A 281 17.07 -2.84 -6.27
C THR A 281 16.87 -1.61 -5.37
N LEU A 282 16.09 -0.63 -5.85
CA LEU A 282 15.84 0.65 -5.17
C LEU A 282 14.34 0.96 -5.09
N ILE A 283 13.98 1.90 -4.19
CA ILE A 283 12.72 2.63 -4.27
C ILE A 283 12.93 3.84 -5.17
N ARG A 284 12.05 3.97 -6.16
CA ARG A 284 11.97 5.13 -7.06
C ARG A 284 10.70 5.91 -6.76
N ALA A 285 10.73 7.21 -7.03
CA ALA A 285 9.58 8.07 -6.90
C ALA A 285 9.50 9.05 -8.07
N ARG A 286 8.29 9.55 -8.34
CA ARG A 286 8.05 10.63 -9.29
C ARG A 286 6.90 11.50 -8.82
N THR A 287 7.10 12.81 -8.91
CA THR A 287 6.08 13.79 -8.48
C THR A 287 5.44 14.45 -9.70
N ARG A 288 4.11 14.51 -9.70
CA ARG A 288 3.30 15.35 -10.58
C ARG A 288 2.95 16.63 -9.85
N ALA A 289 3.35 17.77 -10.41
CA ALA A 289 2.99 19.07 -9.87
C ALA A 289 1.48 19.35 -10.04
N SER A 290 0.99 20.35 -9.31
CA SER A 290 -0.43 20.74 -9.30
C SER A 290 -0.94 21.30 -10.64
N ASP A 291 -0.03 21.79 -11.49
CA ASP A 291 -0.30 22.21 -12.87
C ASP A 291 -0.39 21.03 -13.85
N GLY A 292 -0.06 19.83 -13.35
CA GLY A 292 -0.15 18.57 -14.05
C GLY A 292 1.11 18.10 -14.77
N SER A 293 2.20 18.88 -14.70
CA SER A 293 3.50 18.48 -15.21
C SER A 293 4.14 17.39 -14.34
N TRP A 294 4.87 16.46 -14.97
CA TRP A 294 5.64 15.44 -14.27
C TRP A 294 7.09 15.88 -14.12
N GLY A 295 7.64 15.73 -12.92
CA GLY A 295 9.07 15.88 -12.67
C GLY A 295 9.89 14.71 -13.22
N GLU A 296 11.17 14.70 -12.88
CA GLU A 296 12.08 13.59 -13.16
C GLU A 296 11.82 12.40 -12.23
N VAL A 297 12.31 11.21 -12.62
CA VAL A 297 12.34 10.04 -11.74
C VAL A 297 13.46 10.21 -10.72
N GLU A 298 13.12 10.08 -9.44
CA GLU A 298 14.02 10.27 -8.30
C GLU A 298 14.46 8.91 -7.72
N VAL A 299 15.68 8.84 -7.17
CA VAL A 299 16.06 7.75 -6.24
C VAL A 299 15.56 8.15 -4.86
N ALA A 300 14.64 7.39 -4.28
CA ALA A 300 14.12 7.67 -2.95
C ALA A 300 14.92 6.93 -1.87
N SER A 301 15.24 5.65 -2.09
CA SER A 301 16.10 4.87 -1.19
C SER A 301 17.57 5.26 -1.35
N THR A 302 17.96 6.40 -0.78
CA THR A 302 19.30 6.98 -0.93
C THR A 302 20.32 6.40 0.05
N PHE A 303 19.93 5.46 0.90
CA PHE A 303 20.84 4.82 1.84
C PHE A 303 22.01 4.17 1.12
N GLN A 304 23.22 4.40 1.63
CA GLN A 304 24.40 3.68 1.19
C GLN A 304 24.37 2.29 1.81
N PHE A 305 23.65 1.39 1.15
CA PHE A 305 23.64 -0.01 1.50
C PHE A 305 25.07 -0.56 1.60
N PRO A 306 25.38 -1.39 2.61
CA PRO A 306 26.57 -2.23 2.56
C PRO A 306 26.60 -3.04 1.25
N ASP A 307 27.80 -3.40 0.79
CA ASP A 307 27.95 -4.21 -0.43
C ASP A 307 27.04 -5.45 -0.38
N GLY A 308 26.17 -5.58 -1.39
CA GLY A 308 25.23 -6.69 -1.53
C GLY A 308 23.90 -6.54 -0.78
N VAL A 309 23.64 -5.40 -0.12
CA VAL A 309 22.33 -5.06 0.45
C VAL A 309 21.55 -4.18 -0.52
N ALA A 310 20.22 -4.34 -0.55
CA ALA A 310 19.29 -3.67 -1.45
C ALA A 310 17.96 -3.38 -0.73
N VAL A 311 17.00 -2.81 -1.45
CA VAL A 311 15.58 -2.92 -1.06
C VAL A 311 15.15 -4.39 -1.14
N TRP A 312 14.40 -4.87 -0.15
CA TRP A 312 13.88 -6.24 -0.15
C TRP A 312 12.91 -6.46 -1.30
N THR A 313 13.10 -7.60 -1.97
CA THR A 313 12.17 -8.16 -2.94
C THR A 313 12.15 -9.67 -2.77
N SER A 314 10.98 -10.28 -2.75
CA SER A 314 10.79 -11.73 -2.69
C SER A 314 9.95 -12.12 -3.90
N LYS A 315 10.52 -12.85 -4.87
CA LYS A 315 9.75 -13.25 -6.05
C LYS A 315 9.11 -14.61 -5.83
N ASP A 316 7.79 -14.63 -5.73
CA ASP A 316 7.00 -15.85 -5.90
C ASP A 316 6.20 -15.79 -7.20
N ASN A 317 6.30 -16.83 -8.03
CA ASN A 317 5.69 -16.89 -9.36
C ASN A 317 5.98 -15.66 -10.26
N GLY A 318 7.16 -15.06 -10.10
CA GLY A 318 7.59 -13.89 -10.88
C GLY A 318 7.11 -12.55 -10.34
N LEU A 319 6.47 -12.56 -9.16
CA LEU A 319 5.82 -11.42 -8.55
C LEU A 319 6.54 -11.10 -7.26
N ASN A 320 6.88 -9.83 -7.08
CA ASN A 320 7.37 -9.39 -5.79
C ASN A 320 6.22 -9.51 -4.79
N ILE A 321 6.43 -10.24 -3.70
CA ILE A 321 5.52 -10.39 -2.58
C ILE A 321 6.14 -9.69 -1.37
N ASP A 322 5.52 -9.77 -0.17
CA ASP A 322 6.21 -9.51 1.10
C ASP A 322 6.64 -8.04 1.37
N GLN A 323 6.44 -7.12 0.42
CA GLN A 323 6.67 -5.68 0.62
C GLN A 323 6.08 -4.78 -0.48
N GLY A 324 5.47 -3.66 -0.08
CA GLY A 324 5.40 -2.42 -0.85
C GLY A 324 5.90 -1.20 -0.06
N PRO A 325 6.33 -0.11 -0.71
CA PRO A 325 6.59 1.14 -0.01
C PRO A 325 5.29 1.69 0.60
N SER A 326 5.33 2.14 1.85
CA SER A 326 4.21 2.86 2.49
C SER A 326 4.50 4.35 2.52
N LEU A 327 3.68 5.15 1.81
CA LEU A 327 3.88 6.59 1.58
C LEU A 327 2.73 7.42 2.13
N VAL A 328 3.06 8.49 2.85
CA VAL A 328 2.13 9.52 3.34
C VAL A 328 2.76 10.90 3.17
N ILE A 329 1.95 11.94 3.00
CA ILE A 329 2.42 13.33 2.91
C ILE A 329 1.72 14.13 4.01
N ASP A 330 2.50 14.84 4.83
CA ASP A 330 1.96 15.63 5.93
C ASP A 330 1.37 16.98 5.46
N SER A 331 0.78 17.73 6.39
CA SER A 331 0.19 19.05 6.11
C SER A 331 1.21 20.09 5.63
N ASP A 332 2.49 19.90 5.95
CA ASP A 332 3.58 20.78 5.53
C ASP A 332 4.16 20.36 4.17
N GLY A 333 3.59 19.33 3.54
CA GLY A 333 4.01 18.78 2.25
C GLY A 333 5.27 17.93 2.33
N VAL A 334 5.69 17.53 3.54
CA VAL A 334 6.80 16.60 3.72
C VAL A 334 6.31 15.21 3.34
N LYS A 335 7.03 14.59 2.41
CA LYS A 335 6.78 13.20 2.02
C LYS A 335 7.47 12.32 3.05
N HIS A 336 6.76 11.34 3.57
CA HIS A 336 7.30 10.33 4.47
C HIS A 336 7.05 8.95 3.88
N MET A 337 8.05 8.09 3.91
CA MET A 337 7.93 6.75 3.34
C MET A 337 8.67 5.72 4.18
N VAL A 338 8.21 4.48 4.19
CA VAL A 338 8.95 3.35 4.75
C VAL A 338 9.04 2.19 3.75
N TYR A 339 10.10 1.41 3.90
CA TYR A 339 10.33 0.12 3.23
C TYR A 339 11.29 -0.71 4.10
N ILE A 340 11.56 -1.97 3.75
CA ILE A 340 12.56 -2.82 4.40
C ILE A 340 13.74 -3.19 3.50
N GLU A 341 14.92 -3.28 4.10
CA GLU A 341 16.14 -3.73 3.43
C GLU A 341 16.16 -5.25 3.24
N SER A 342 16.91 -5.68 2.23
CA SER A 342 17.20 -7.07 1.97
C SER A 342 18.12 -7.69 3.01
N PHE A 343 18.42 -8.99 2.89
CA PHE A 343 19.33 -9.65 3.84
C PHE A 343 20.64 -8.87 4.03
N ASN A 344 20.94 -8.52 5.28
CA ASN A 344 22.11 -7.77 5.67
C ASN A 344 23.01 -8.67 6.55
N ALA A 345 24.16 -9.07 6.01
CA ALA A 345 25.07 -9.99 6.70
C ALA A 345 25.61 -9.45 8.04
N ALA A 346 25.67 -8.13 8.21
CA ALA A 346 26.11 -7.52 9.48
C ALA A 346 25.06 -7.68 10.60
N ILE A 347 23.79 -7.74 10.24
CA ILE A 347 22.66 -7.98 11.16
C ILE A 347 22.40 -9.49 11.28
N GLY A 348 22.62 -10.22 10.18
CA GLY A 348 22.34 -11.64 10.03
C GLY A 348 20.88 -11.94 9.75
N ASP A 349 20.12 -10.97 9.21
CA ASP A 349 18.72 -11.12 8.81
C ASP A 349 18.33 -10.07 7.74
N TYR A 350 17.10 -10.16 7.21
CA TYR A 350 16.46 -9.14 6.35
C TYR A 350 15.41 -8.35 7.14
N GLY A 351 14.74 -7.38 6.51
CA GLY A 351 13.56 -6.76 7.10
C GLY A 351 13.86 -5.52 7.95
N ARG A 352 15.09 -5.00 7.97
CA ARG A 352 15.34 -3.72 8.65
C ARG A 352 14.54 -2.62 8.00
N VAL A 353 13.74 -1.92 8.80
CA VAL A 353 12.90 -0.83 8.32
C VAL A 353 13.77 0.39 8.04
N HIS A 354 13.53 1.02 6.90
CA HIS A 354 14.03 2.32 6.51
C HIS A 354 12.92 3.35 6.58
N TYR A 355 13.25 4.55 7.04
CA TYR A 355 12.35 5.70 7.05
C TYR A 355 12.93 6.83 6.21
N LEU A 356 12.12 7.27 5.25
CA LEU A 356 12.49 8.22 4.23
C LEU A 356 11.71 9.51 4.42
N THR A 357 12.37 10.64 4.20
CA THR A 357 11.73 11.96 4.18
C THR A 357 12.20 12.81 3.01
N ASP A 358 11.28 13.55 2.41
CA ASP A 358 11.61 14.62 1.47
C ASP A 358 10.81 15.88 1.84
N SER A 359 11.54 16.92 2.23
CA SER A 359 11.01 18.24 2.61
C SER A 359 11.19 19.30 1.51
N GLY A 360 11.52 18.86 0.28
CA GLY A 360 11.79 19.71 -0.88
C GLY A 360 13.28 19.87 -1.21
N SER A 361 14.17 19.24 -0.44
CA SER A 361 15.61 19.21 -0.69
C SER A 361 16.11 17.85 -1.21
N GLY A 362 15.19 16.94 -1.53
CA GLY A 362 15.49 15.56 -1.91
C GLY A 362 15.36 14.59 -0.72
N TRP A 363 15.43 13.30 -1.05
CA TRP A 363 15.18 12.20 -0.12
C TRP A 363 16.34 11.97 0.87
N VAL A 364 16.00 11.95 2.15
CA VAL A 364 16.85 11.51 3.27
C VAL A 364 16.36 10.14 3.71
N ASP A 365 17.28 9.18 3.80
CA ASP A 365 16.98 7.77 4.09
C ASP A 365 17.72 7.31 5.36
N GLU A 366 16.95 6.89 6.37
CA GLU A 366 17.42 6.48 7.68
C GLU A 366 17.08 5.00 7.96
N ALA A 367 18.10 4.16 8.14
CA ALA A 367 17.92 2.80 8.63
C ALA A 367 17.56 2.78 10.12
N LEU A 368 16.41 2.20 10.47
CA LEU A 368 15.92 2.15 11.84
C LEU A 368 16.52 0.98 12.63
N ASN A 369 16.53 1.08 13.96
CA ASN A 369 16.76 -0.08 14.83
C ASN A 369 15.45 -0.85 15.08
N PHE A 370 14.77 -1.18 14.00
CA PHE A 370 13.51 -1.92 13.98
C PHE A 370 13.49 -2.78 12.72
N LEU A 371 13.28 -4.08 12.90
CA LEU A 371 13.08 -5.05 11.85
C LEU A 371 11.61 -5.47 11.86
N SER A 372 11.03 -5.55 10.67
CA SER A 372 9.66 -5.96 10.44
C SER A 372 9.50 -6.47 9.00
N HIS A 373 8.26 -6.77 8.62
CA HIS A 373 7.85 -7.14 7.27
C HIS A 373 6.76 -6.17 6.82
N ASP A 374 6.70 -5.82 5.52
CA ASP A 374 5.78 -4.85 4.91
C ASP A 374 5.22 -3.76 5.87
N PRO A 375 6.09 -2.92 6.48
CA PRO A 375 5.66 -1.98 7.51
C PRO A 375 4.83 -0.87 6.91
N ALA A 376 3.87 -0.36 7.69
CA ALA A 376 3.06 0.78 7.29
C ALA A 376 3.35 2.02 8.12
N LEU A 377 3.16 3.17 7.48
CA LEU A 377 3.45 4.47 8.03
C LEU A 377 2.17 5.25 8.32
N ALA A 378 2.02 5.73 9.55
CA ALA A 378 0.87 6.51 9.96
C ALA A 378 1.28 7.86 10.57
N LEU A 379 0.45 8.87 10.33
CA LEU A 379 0.63 10.23 10.84
C LEU A 379 -0.59 10.68 11.62
N LYS A 380 -0.36 11.47 12.66
CA LYS A 380 -1.41 12.30 13.27
C LYS A 380 -1.34 13.73 12.75
N ALA A 381 -2.44 14.48 12.88
CA ALA A 381 -2.44 15.94 12.63
C ALA A 381 -1.49 16.71 13.56
N SER A 382 -1.09 16.14 14.70
CA SER A 382 -0.06 16.69 15.57
C SER A 382 1.36 16.61 14.99
N GLY A 383 1.55 15.95 13.84
CA GLY A 383 2.85 15.68 13.22
C GLY A 383 3.57 14.45 13.81
N GLU A 384 2.91 13.70 14.70
CA GLU A 384 3.48 12.49 15.26
C GLU A 384 3.52 11.38 14.20
N VAL A 385 4.68 10.72 14.08
CA VAL A 385 4.94 9.68 13.07
C VAL A 385 5.03 8.31 13.75
N TYR A 386 4.35 7.33 13.17
CA TYR A 386 4.31 5.95 13.64
C TYR A 386 4.66 5.00 12.50
N VAL A 387 5.52 4.03 12.79
CA VAL A 387 5.75 2.87 11.92
C VAL A 387 5.12 1.66 12.59
N ILE A 388 4.30 0.93 11.85
CA ILE A 388 3.54 -0.22 12.33
C ILE A 388 3.99 -1.45 11.55
N GLY A 389 4.17 -2.57 12.25
CA GLY A 389 4.57 -3.84 11.65
C GLY A 389 4.72 -4.90 12.74
N HIS A 390 5.03 -6.14 12.40
CA HIS A 390 5.22 -7.19 13.39
C HIS A 390 6.57 -7.06 14.10
N GLY A 391 6.74 -7.75 15.23
CA GLY A 391 7.99 -7.81 15.98
C GLY A 391 9.08 -8.63 15.29
N HIS A 392 10.27 -8.71 15.89
CA HIS A 392 11.37 -9.49 15.34
C HIS A 392 12.35 -9.83 16.45
N HIS A 393 12.92 -11.05 16.41
CA HIS A 393 13.83 -11.56 17.45
C HIS A 393 15.18 -10.80 17.54
N ARG A 394 15.38 -9.81 16.66
CA ARG A 394 16.57 -8.94 16.58
C ARG A 394 16.28 -7.53 17.07
N ASN A 395 15.02 -7.18 17.30
CA ASN A 395 14.62 -5.86 17.78
C ASN A 395 15.03 -5.67 19.24
N LEU A 396 14.72 -6.67 20.07
CA LEU A 396 14.81 -6.61 21.53
C LEU A 396 15.22 -7.97 22.11
N SER A 397 15.40 -8.07 23.43
CA SER A 397 15.64 -9.37 24.08
C SER A 397 14.38 -10.22 24.15
N ALA A 398 14.52 -11.52 24.42
CA ALA A 398 13.42 -12.48 24.41
C ALA A 398 12.28 -12.16 25.41
N GLU A 399 12.57 -11.38 26.45
CA GLU A 399 11.59 -10.98 27.47
C GLU A 399 10.81 -9.70 27.11
N GLU A 400 11.24 -8.97 26.08
CA GLU A 400 10.66 -7.67 25.73
C GLU A 400 9.49 -7.81 24.74
N PRO A 401 8.51 -6.88 24.80
CA PRO A 401 7.49 -6.77 23.76
C PRO A 401 8.14 -6.68 22.38
N CYS A 402 7.52 -7.24 21.33
CA CYS A 402 8.05 -7.17 19.96
C CYS A 402 9.31 -7.99 19.66
N TYR A 403 9.69 -8.94 20.52
CA TYR A 403 10.65 -10.00 20.17
C TYR A 403 10.08 -11.01 19.16
N SER A 404 8.81 -11.39 19.28
CA SER A 404 8.20 -12.37 18.39
C SER A 404 7.76 -11.74 17.07
N MET A 405 7.99 -12.42 15.95
CA MET A 405 7.40 -12.09 14.64
C MET A 405 5.88 -12.30 14.63
N ASP A 406 5.33 -13.02 15.62
CA ASP A 406 3.89 -13.24 15.73
C ASP A 406 3.17 -12.12 16.48
N THR A 407 3.87 -11.05 16.88
CA THR A 407 3.33 -9.92 17.66
C THR A 407 3.21 -8.71 16.76
N MET A 408 2.04 -8.08 16.72
CA MET A 408 1.89 -6.79 16.05
C MET A 408 2.46 -5.67 16.93
N CYS A 409 3.22 -4.76 16.33
CA CYS A 409 4.04 -3.77 17.00
C CYS A 409 3.97 -2.40 16.32
N TYR A 410 4.45 -1.40 17.03
CA TYR A 410 4.70 -0.08 16.46
C TYR A 410 5.94 0.55 17.08
N VAL A 411 6.55 1.48 16.34
CA VAL A 411 7.56 2.41 16.85
C VAL A 411 7.15 3.83 16.50
N LYS A 412 7.32 4.74 17.46
CA LYS A 412 6.94 6.14 17.35
C LYS A 412 8.19 7.01 17.23
N LYS A 413 8.14 8.03 16.37
CA LYS A 413 9.16 9.08 16.32
C LYS A 413 8.96 10.07 17.47
N ASN A 414 10.00 10.30 18.25
CA ASN A 414 10.04 11.25 19.34
C ASN A 414 10.15 12.69 18.80
N ALA A 415 9.77 13.67 19.63
CA ALA A 415 9.82 15.09 19.27
C ALA A 415 11.24 15.61 18.98
N ASP A 416 12.28 14.93 19.47
CA ASP A 416 13.68 15.25 19.18
C ASP A 416 14.19 14.63 17.86
N GLY A 417 13.30 13.93 17.13
CA GLY A 417 13.61 13.26 15.87
C GLY A 417 14.13 11.83 16.02
N SER A 418 14.44 11.37 17.23
CA SER A 418 14.85 9.97 17.47
C SER A 418 13.66 9.01 17.39
N TRP A 419 13.94 7.72 17.20
CA TRP A 419 12.91 6.67 17.26
C TRP A 419 12.82 6.07 18.65
N GLY A 420 11.59 5.85 19.13
CA GLY A 420 11.31 5.17 20.39
C GLY A 420 11.69 3.70 20.37
N VAL A 421 11.48 3.03 21.51
CA VAL A 421 11.59 1.57 21.59
C VAL A 421 10.31 0.96 20.99
N PRO A 422 10.39 -0.10 20.17
CA PRO A 422 9.21 -0.80 19.68
C PRO A 422 8.29 -1.24 20.82
N ALA A 423 6.99 -1.03 20.65
CA ALA A 423 5.96 -1.39 21.63
C ALA A 423 4.90 -2.29 20.98
N SER A 424 4.34 -3.21 21.76
CA SER A 424 3.32 -4.13 21.27
C SER A 424 1.97 -3.43 21.10
N VAL A 425 1.34 -3.68 19.96
CA VAL A 425 -0.08 -3.42 19.70
C VAL A 425 -0.89 -4.56 20.31
N ILE A 426 -0.56 -5.79 19.93
CA ILE A 426 -1.16 -7.03 20.42
C ILE A 426 -0.14 -8.16 20.36
N ALA A 427 -0.05 -8.95 21.44
CA ALA A 427 0.77 -10.16 21.49
C ALA A 427 0.10 -11.32 20.74
N GLN A 428 0.91 -12.25 20.25
CA GLN A 428 0.45 -13.48 19.61
C GLN A 428 -0.62 -14.20 20.46
N THR A 429 -1.55 -14.87 19.80
CA THR A 429 -2.58 -15.67 20.46
C THR A 429 -2.41 -17.14 20.10
N ASP A 430 -3.06 -18.05 20.84
CA ASP A 430 -3.07 -19.48 20.49
C ASP A 430 -3.77 -19.77 19.14
N GLN A 431 -4.38 -18.76 18.51
CA GLN A 431 -5.17 -18.91 17.29
C GLN A 431 -4.36 -18.66 16.00
N GLY A 432 -3.19 -18.02 16.08
CA GLY A 432 -2.39 -17.73 14.90
C GLY A 432 -1.31 -16.67 15.14
N SER A 433 -0.49 -16.47 14.11
CA SER A 433 0.51 -15.41 14.02
C SER A 433 -0.06 -14.14 13.38
N PHE A 434 0.44 -12.97 13.82
CA PHE A 434 0.22 -11.70 13.14
C PHE A 434 1.39 -11.42 12.20
N ASP A 435 1.20 -11.73 10.92
CA ASP A 435 2.11 -11.27 9.88
C ASP A 435 1.82 -9.79 9.56
N ALA A 436 2.82 -9.09 9.06
CA ALA A 436 2.79 -7.66 8.90
C ALA A 436 2.46 -7.30 7.47
N SER A 437 1.23 -6.82 7.29
CA SER A 437 0.82 -5.96 6.18
C SER A 437 -0.26 -5.00 6.68
N PRO A 438 0.08 -4.17 7.68
CA PRO A 438 -0.85 -3.19 8.21
C PRO A 438 -1.30 -2.24 7.10
N SER A 439 -2.59 -1.94 7.06
CA SER A 439 -3.14 -0.91 6.20
C SER A 439 -3.64 0.24 7.05
N VAL A 440 -3.05 1.39 6.81
CA VAL A 440 -3.14 2.59 7.65
C VAL A 440 -3.88 3.73 6.95
N LYS A 441 -4.46 3.48 5.76
CA LYS A 441 -4.52 4.55 4.76
C LYS A 441 -5.57 5.61 5.06
N TRP A 442 -5.08 6.85 4.99
CA TRP A 442 -5.82 8.11 4.98
C TRP A 442 -5.98 8.61 3.55
N SER A 443 -6.54 7.81 2.65
CA SER A 443 -6.87 8.18 1.27
C SER A 443 -8.09 9.12 1.20
N VAL A 444 -8.16 10.08 2.13
CA VAL A 444 -9.33 10.93 2.34
C VAL A 444 -8.94 12.40 2.27
N VAL A 445 -9.54 13.12 1.34
CA VAL A 445 -9.60 14.58 1.41
C VAL A 445 -10.42 14.93 2.66
N GLY A 446 -9.78 15.58 3.63
CA GLY A 446 -10.38 15.82 4.94
C GLY A 446 -10.16 14.65 5.87
N PHE A 447 -8.97 14.62 6.50
CA PHE A 447 -8.67 13.73 7.62
C PHE A 447 -9.84 13.73 8.61
N ASN A 448 -10.62 12.64 8.65
CA ASN A 448 -11.58 12.47 9.71
C ASN A 448 -10.90 11.71 10.84
N ARG A 449 -10.80 12.35 12.01
CA ARG A 449 -10.08 11.86 13.21
C ARG A 449 -8.55 11.83 13.16
N PRO A 450 -7.87 12.86 12.62
CA PRO A 450 -6.41 12.86 12.52
C PRO A 450 -5.68 12.85 13.88
N GLU A 451 -6.41 13.02 14.98
CA GLU A 451 -5.87 12.90 16.33
C GLU A 451 -5.56 11.46 16.75
N MET A 452 -6.08 10.45 16.04
CA MET A 452 -5.87 9.02 16.33
C MET A 452 -5.14 8.33 15.19
N ILE A 453 -4.44 7.24 15.51
CA ILE A 453 -3.95 6.29 14.49
C ILE A 453 -4.91 5.10 14.49
N GLU A 454 -5.55 4.84 13.34
CA GLU A 454 -6.35 3.65 13.09
C GLU A 454 -5.73 2.85 11.96
N PHE A 455 -5.75 1.53 12.09
CA PHE A 455 -5.22 0.65 11.07
C PHE A 455 -5.85 -0.73 11.19
N ILE A 456 -5.71 -1.48 10.12
CA ILE A 456 -6.10 -2.88 10.05
C ILE A 456 -4.91 -3.73 9.67
N PHE A 457 -4.95 -4.99 10.06
CA PHE A 457 -3.94 -6.00 9.75
C PHE A 457 -4.63 -7.36 9.78
N PHE A 458 -3.89 -8.46 9.62
CA PHE A 458 -4.48 -9.78 9.62
C PHE A 458 -3.79 -10.75 10.57
N MET A 459 -4.50 -11.81 10.91
CA MET A 459 -3.97 -12.98 11.61
C MET A 459 -4.09 -14.19 10.70
N THR A 460 -3.02 -14.98 10.63
CA THR A 460 -2.98 -16.28 9.94
C THR A 460 -3.99 -17.28 10.53
N PRO A 461 -4.34 -18.39 9.83
CA PRO A 461 -3.72 -18.96 8.62
C PRO A 461 -3.85 -18.08 7.36
N TYR A 462 -2.89 -18.17 6.43
CA TYR A 462 -2.87 -17.36 5.20
C TYR A 462 -4.03 -17.67 4.25
N GLU A 463 -4.49 -18.93 4.27
CA GLU A 463 -5.60 -19.42 3.45
C GLU A 463 -7.00 -19.02 3.95
N ASP A 464 -7.11 -18.58 5.20
CA ASP A 464 -8.36 -18.10 5.80
C ASP A 464 -8.07 -17.03 6.88
N PRO A 465 -7.51 -15.88 6.47
CA PRO A 465 -6.99 -14.92 7.43
C PRO A 465 -8.14 -14.10 8.03
N THR A 466 -7.95 -13.72 9.29
CA THR A 466 -8.90 -12.84 10.01
C THR A 466 -8.35 -11.42 10.01
N VAL A 467 -9.13 -10.45 9.54
CA VAL A 467 -8.80 -9.03 9.66
C VAL A 467 -9.03 -8.56 11.10
N TYR A 468 -8.06 -7.83 11.61
CA TYR A 468 -8.09 -7.15 12.89
C TYR A 468 -8.13 -5.64 12.67
N TYR A 469 -8.83 -4.96 13.56
CA TYR A 469 -8.78 -3.52 13.70
C TYR A 469 -7.93 -3.17 14.92
N ALA A 470 -7.12 -2.12 14.79
CA ALA A 470 -6.40 -1.51 15.90
C ALA A 470 -6.49 0.02 15.87
N ARG A 471 -6.38 0.60 17.07
CA ARG A 471 -6.32 2.04 17.30
C ARG A 471 -5.24 2.35 18.34
N LEU A 472 -4.45 3.40 18.10
CA LEU A 472 -3.47 3.95 19.04
C LEU A 472 -3.80 5.42 19.36
N PRO A 473 -3.69 5.83 20.64
CA PRO A 473 -3.98 7.19 21.10
C PRO A 473 -2.88 8.20 20.80
#